data_AF-A0A0F9H326-F1
#
_entry.id   AF-A0A0F9H326-F1
#
_cell.length_a   1.000
_cell.length_b   1.000
_cell.length_c   1.000
_cell.angle_alpha   90.00
_cell.angle_beta   90.00
_cell.angle_gamma   90.00
#
_symmetry.space_group_name_H-M   'P 1'
#
loop_
_entity.id
_entity.type
_entity.pdbx_description
1 polymer ?
#
loop_
_entity_poly.entity_id
_entity_poly.type
_entity_poly.pdbx_seq_one_letter_code
_entity_poly.pdbx_strand_id
1 'polypeptide(L)'
;HQARFDWGDIAAIRAGTDIPLILKGIATAEDAALAVDAGIDIVYVSNHGGRQLDHGRGGADVLPEIVEAVAGRVAIIFDGGIMRGADVVKAMARGAEAGGHTGRVGTMALVPQVVDAVAPTPVLAAGGIGDGRGLAAALCLGAVGVWVGTAFLVSKEAAWDDTLKQRILDASEEDTRVTRIYSGKPMRNINNPLIEAWEEGGVGTLPFPFQGAVIQEVTFAAQQAGRKDLGMNPAGQISGMFDEQRPAKEILAEMVDQATEIIQRLPAGVPAVTS
;
A
#
# COMPACT_ATOMS: atom_id res chain seq x y z
N HIS A 1 12.65 18.43 -9.87
CA HIS A 1 11.37 18.60 -10.58
C HIS A 1 10.38 17.63 -9.95
N GLN A 2 9.48 18.10 -9.08
CA GLN A 2 8.40 17.26 -8.58
C GLN A 2 7.39 17.20 -9.73
N ALA A 3 7.16 16.01 -10.31
CA ALA A 3 6.10 15.85 -11.31
C ALA A 3 4.81 16.36 -10.67
N ARG A 4 4.22 17.40 -11.27
CA ARG A 4 3.06 18.08 -10.72
C ARG A 4 1.85 17.38 -11.31
N PHE A 5 1.23 16.54 -10.51
CA PHE A 5 -0.04 15.90 -10.86
C PHE A 5 -1.14 16.96 -10.77
N ASP A 6 -1.95 17.10 -11.81
CA ASP A 6 -3.11 17.98 -11.83
C ASP A 6 -4.39 17.27 -12.29
N TRP A 7 -5.52 17.98 -12.25
CA TRP A 7 -6.83 17.42 -12.62
C TRP A 7 -6.91 16.99 -14.10
N GLY A 8 -6.08 17.56 -14.97
CA GLY A 8 -6.00 17.18 -16.39
C GLY A 8 -5.35 15.80 -16.60
N ASP A 9 -4.45 15.39 -15.71
CA ASP A 9 -3.82 14.06 -15.77
C ASP A 9 -4.82 12.92 -15.58
N ILE A 10 -5.92 13.15 -14.85
CA ILE A 10 -6.97 12.14 -14.61
C ILE A 10 -7.62 11.73 -15.93
N ALA A 11 -7.91 12.68 -16.82
CA ALA A 11 -8.50 12.38 -18.12
C ALA A 11 -7.56 11.55 -19.00
N ALA A 12 -6.25 11.84 -18.94
CA ALA A 12 -5.24 11.06 -19.65
C ALA A 12 -5.11 9.63 -19.09
N ILE A 13 -5.14 9.47 -17.77
CA ILE A 13 -5.13 8.15 -17.12
C ILE A 13 -6.39 7.36 -17.50
N ARG A 14 -7.57 7.99 -17.42
CA ARG A 14 -8.85 7.38 -17.81
C ARG A 14 -8.85 6.92 -19.27
N ALA A 15 -8.28 7.70 -20.17
CA ALA A 15 -8.18 7.31 -21.58
C ALA A 15 -7.28 6.09 -21.80
N GLY A 16 -6.37 5.80 -20.86
CA GLY A 16 -5.44 4.67 -20.92
C GLY A 16 -5.92 3.39 -20.24
N THR A 17 -7.05 3.39 -19.52
CA THR A 17 -7.50 2.20 -18.78
C THR A 17 -9.01 2.15 -18.53
N ASP A 18 -9.56 0.94 -18.58
CA ASP A 18 -10.96 0.63 -18.23
C ASP A 18 -11.12 0.18 -16.76
N ILE A 19 -10.03 0.11 -15.99
CA ILE A 19 -10.06 -0.33 -14.59
C ILE A 19 -10.66 0.78 -13.73
N PRO A 20 -11.44 0.46 -12.68
CA PRO A 20 -11.89 1.46 -11.71
C PRO A 20 -10.72 2.27 -11.13
N LEU A 21 -10.79 3.60 -11.26
CA LEU A 21 -9.79 4.53 -10.75
C LEU A 21 -10.14 4.96 -9.32
N ILE A 22 -9.13 4.89 -8.46
CA ILE A 22 -9.20 5.37 -7.08
C ILE A 22 -8.29 6.58 -6.92
N LEU A 23 -8.84 7.72 -6.49
CA LEU A 23 -8.03 8.88 -6.15
C LEU A 23 -7.82 8.95 -4.64
N LYS A 24 -6.59 8.68 -4.19
CA LYS A 24 -6.19 8.73 -2.79
C LYS A 24 -5.55 10.06 -2.43
N GLY A 25 -5.88 10.56 -1.24
CA GLY A 25 -5.33 11.81 -0.70
C GLY A 25 -6.36 12.93 -0.60
N ILE A 26 -7.63 12.64 -0.88
CA ILE A 26 -8.72 13.60 -0.78
C ILE A 26 -8.91 13.96 0.69
N ALA A 27 -8.87 15.26 1.00
CA ALA A 27 -9.00 15.75 2.36
C ALA A 27 -9.99 16.93 2.48
N THR A 28 -10.67 17.28 1.38
CA THR A 28 -11.66 18.36 1.33
C THR A 28 -12.87 17.95 0.47
N ALA A 29 -14.02 18.55 0.75
CA ALA A 29 -15.22 18.41 -0.08
C ALA A 29 -15.02 18.92 -1.54
N GLU A 30 -14.24 19.98 -1.72
CA GLU A 30 -13.95 20.56 -3.03
C GLU A 30 -13.17 19.57 -3.91
N ASP A 31 -12.09 18.99 -3.39
CA ASP A 31 -11.30 17.99 -4.12
C ASP A 31 -12.14 16.73 -4.41
N ALA A 32 -13.04 16.34 -3.50
CA ALA A 32 -13.94 15.22 -3.72
C ALA A 32 -14.90 15.47 -4.89
N ALA A 33 -15.49 16.67 -4.96
CA ALA A 33 -16.36 17.04 -6.08
C ALA A 33 -15.60 17.05 -7.40
N LEU A 34 -14.41 17.66 -7.42
CA LEU A 34 -13.53 17.69 -8.60
C LEU A 34 -13.12 16.28 -9.02
N ALA A 35 -12.84 15.37 -8.08
CA ALA A 35 -12.52 13.99 -8.38
C ALA A 35 -13.66 13.25 -9.09
N VAL A 36 -14.89 13.41 -8.58
CA VAL A 36 -16.07 12.81 -9.19
C VAL A 36 -16.33 13.41 -10.58
N ASP A 37 -16.23 14.73 -10.71
CA ASP A 37 -16.47 15.42 -11.98
C ASP A 37 -15.38 15.10 -13.03
N ALA A 38 -14.15 14.83 -12.58
CA ALA A 38 -13.06 14.31 -13.41
C ALA A 38 -13.21 12.81 -13.72
N GLY A 39 -14.25 12.16 -13.22
CA GLY A 39 -14.61 10.79 -13.53
C GLY A 39 -13.85 9.73 -12.74
N ILE A 40 -13.39 9.99 -11.51
CA ILE A 40 -12.85 8.96 -10.60
C ILE A 40 -13.97 8.01 -10.13
N ASP A 41 -13.71 6.70 -10.01
CA ASP A 41 -14.73 5.71 -9.62
C ASP A 41 -14.84 5.53 -8.09
N ILE A 42 -13.76 5.82 -7.36
CA ILE A 42 -13.69 5.70 -5.91
C ILE A 42 -12.88 6.85 -5.31
N VAL A 43 -13.48 7.60 -4.39
CA VAL A 43 -12.79 8.63 -3.61
C VAL A 43 -12.15 7.98 -2.39
N TYR A 44 -10.83 8.11 -2.25
CA TYR A 44 -10.11 7.67 -1.07
C TYR A 44 -9.64 8.87 -0.23
N VAL A 45 -10.41 9.12 0.84
CA VAL A 45 -10.15 10.10 1.88
C VAL A 45 -8.94 9.71 2.73
N SER A 46 -7.86 10.46 2.64
CA SER A 46 -6.62 10.16 3.38
C SER A 46 -5.79 11.40 3.56
N ASN A 47 -5.28 11.61 4.78
CA ASN A 47 -4.25 12.62 5.06
C ASN A 47 -2.84 12.02 5.18
N HIS A 48 -2.65 10.78 4.70
CA HIS A 48 -1.41 10.00 4.82
C HIS A 48 -0.89 9.87 6.26
N GLY A 49 -1.79 9.81 7.25
CA GLY A 49 -1.44 9.69 8.67
C GLY A 49 -0.77 10.95 9.23
N GLY A 50 -1.11 12.13 8.69
CA GLY A 50 -0.56 13.43 9.10
C GLY A 50 0.85 13.72 8.56
N ARG A 51 1.42 12.85 7.72
CA ARG A 51 2.81 12.99 7.21
C ARG A 51 3.02 14.21 6.31
N GLN A 52 1.97 14.74 5.70
CA GLN A 52 2.07 15.82 4.71
C GLN A 52 1.93 17.22 5.35
N LEU A 53 1.02 17.37 6.31
CA LEU A 53 0.73 18.63 6.99
C LEU A 53 0.52 18.34 8.49
N ASP A 54 1.44 18.81 9.32
CA ASP A 54 1.23 18.83 10.77
C ASP A 54 -0.02 19.67 11.06
N HIS A 55 -0.92 19.15 11.91
CA HIS A 55 -2.25 19.70 12.21
C HIS A 55 -3.31 19.66 11.09
N GLY A 56 -3.09 18.88 10.02
CA GLY A 56 -4.18 18.57 9.09
C GLY A 56 -5.36 17.86 9.76
N ARG A 57 -6.59 18.11 9.28
CA ARG A 57 -7.80 17.40 9.76
C ARG A 57 -7.64 15.89 9.57
N GLY A 58 -8.18 15.10 10.50
CA GLY A 58 -8.21 13.64 10.37
C GLY A 58 -9.16 13.20 9.25
N GLY A 59 -8.89 12.04 8.63
CA GLY A 59 -9.77 11.49 7.59
C GLY A 59 -11.22 11.36 8.03
N ALA A 60 -11.47 10.92 9.27
CA ALA A 60 -12.81 10.88 9.85
C ALA A 60 -13.45 12.27 10.02
N ASP A 61 -12.67 13.33 10.28
CA ASP A 61 -13.19 14.69 10.51
C ASP A 61 -13.66 15.37 9.21
N VAL A 62 -13.07 14.98 8.08
CA VAL A 62 -13.42 15.49 6.73
C VAL A 62 -14.40 14.58 6.01
N LEU A 63 -14.65 13.37 6.52
CA LEU A 63 -15.52 12.40 5.88
C LEU A 63 -16.96 12.93 5.67
N PRO A 64 -17.63 13.60 6.64
CA PRO A 64 -19.01 14.04 6.45
C PRO A 64 -19.20 14.99 5.26
N GLU A 65 -18.34 15.99 5.13
CA GLU A 65 -18.41 16.95 4.01
C GLU A 65 -18.08 16.30 2.66
N ILE A 66 -17.20 15.30 2.65
CA ILE A 66 -16.85 14.53 1.44
C ILE A 66 -18.01 13.63 1.03
N VAL A 67 -18.67 12.96 1.99
CA VAL A 67 -19.88 12.15 1.73
C VAL A 67 -20.97 13.00 1.11
N GLU A 68 -21.17 14.22 1.63
CA GLU A 68 -22.14 15.17 1.08
C GLU A 68 -21.76 15.60 -0.35
N ALA A 69 -20.50 15.97 -0.60
CA ALA A 69 -20.04 16.38 -1.93
C ALA A 69 -20.09 15.25 -2.97
N VAL A 70 -19.78 14.01 -2.56
CA VAL A 70 -19.87 12.82 -3.42
C VAL A 70 -21.33 12.48 -3.73
N ALA A 71 -22.26 12.68 -2.78
CA ALA A 71 -23.69 12.47 -2.94
C ALA A 71 -24.04 11.07 -3.49
N GLY A 72 -23.30 10.04 -3.08
CA GLY A 72 -23.49 8.65 -3.51
C GLY A 72 -23.13 8.36 -4.98
N ARG A 73 -22.55 9.32 -5.70
CA ARG A 73 -22.14 9.15 -7.11
C ARG A 73 -21.03 8.10 -7.28
N VAL A 74 -20.17 7.96 -6.28
CA VAL A 74 -19.03 7.04 -6.28
C VAL A 74 -18.85 6.41 -4.90
N ALA A 75 -18.12 5.30 -4.83
CA ALA A 75 -17.76 4.71 -3.55
C ALA A 75 -16.74 5.58 -2.80
N ILE A 76 -16.79 5.54 -1.47
CA ILE A 76 -15.84 6.24 -0.60
C ILE A 76 -15.06 5.22 0.24
N ILE A 77 -13.74 5.38 0.25
CA ILE A 77 -12.81 4.73 1.17
C ILE A 77 -12.20 5.83 2.03
N PHE A 78 -11.94 5.58 3.31
CA PHE A 78 -11.19 6.53 4.14
C PHE A 78 -10.16 5.85 5.03
N ASP A 79 -9.09 6.56 5.37
CA ASP A 79 -8.14 6.18 6.43
C ASP A 79 -7.90 7.35 7.40
N GLY A 80 -7.53 7.04 8.65
CA GLY A 80 -7.21 8.03 9.68
C GLY A 80 -8.42 8.53 10.50
N GLY A 81 -8.16 8.99 11.73
CA GLY A 81 -9.20 9.45 12.67
C GLY A 81 -9.98 8.34 13.38
N ILE A 82 -9.51 7.09 13.26
CA ILE A 82 -10.13 5.91 13.86
C ILE A 82 -9.53 5.70 15.26
N MET A 83 -10.27 6.05 16.30
CA MET A 83 -9.75 6.10 17.69
C MET A 83 -10.38 5.05 18.61
N ARG A 84 -11.50 4.44 18.19
CA ARG A 84 -12.22 3.39 18.92
C ARG A 84 -12.74 2.31 17.96
N GLY A 85 -13.01 1.11 18.48
CA GLY A 85 -13.50 -0.03 17.70
C GLY A 85 -14.81 0.24 16.95
N ALA A 86 -15.63 1.20 17.40
CA ALA A 86 -16.85 1.62 16.69
C ALA A 86 -16.57 2.48 15.45
N ASP A 87 -15.41 3.15 15.38
CA ASP A 87 -15.02 4.01 14.25
C ASP A 87 -14.44 3.21 13.06
N VAL A 88 -14.16 1.92 13.28
CA VAL A 88 -13.22 1.12 12.46
C VAL A 88 -13.84 0.51 11.22
N VAL A 89 -15.13 0.16 11.16
CA VAL A 89 -15.62 -1.07 10.47
C VAL A 89 -15.25 -1.22 8.97
N LYS A 90 -13.97 -1.55 8.72
CA LYS A 90 -13.23 -2.30 7.71
C LYS A 90 -11.82 -2.50 8.30
N ALA A 91 -11.54 -3.63 8.96
CA ALA A 91 -10.22 -3.84 9.56
C ALA A 91 -9.19 -4.23 8.48
N MET A 92 -7.99 -3.64 8.54
CA MET A 92 -6.87 -4.07 7.69
C MET A 92 -5.87 -4.87 8.52
N ALA A 93 -5.66 -6.13 8.17
CA ALA A 93 -4.64 -6.98 8.74
C ALA A 93 -3.40 -6.98 7.82
N ARG A 94 -2.44 -6.10 8.12
CA ARG A 94 -1.21 -5.95 7.33
C ARG A 94 -0.03 -6.69 7.98
N GLY A 95 0.46 -7.74 7.33
CA GLY A 95 1.63 -8.49 7.79
C GLY A 95 2.95 -7.75 7.65
N ALA A 96 3.95 -8.19 8.42
CA ALA A 96 5.30 -7.65 8.49
C ALA A 96 6.07 -7.69 7.15
N GLU A 97 5.60 -8.51 6.21
CA GLU A 97 6.10 -8.70 4.85
C GLU A 97 5.76 -7.51 3.94
N ALA A 98 4.81 -6.66 4.32
CA ALA A 98 4.38 -5.50 3.53
C ALA A 98 5.46 -4.43 3.40
N GLY A 99 5.49 -3.75 2.25
CA GLY A 99 6.33 -2.56 2.03
C GLY A 99 5.81 -1.32 2.76
N GLY A 100 6.73 -0.40 3.07
CA GLY A 100 6.43 0.79 3.85
C GLY A 100 6.32 0.51 5.34
N HIS A 101 5.59 1.34 6.08
CA HIS A 101 5.49 1.20 7.54
C HIS A 101 4.88 -0.14 7.92
N THR A 102 5.56 -0.82 8.86
CA THR A 102 5.27 -2.22 9.14
C THR A 102 5.35 -2.56 10.63
N GLY A 103 4.56 -3.55 11.02
CA GLY A 103 4.58 -4.17 12.33
C GLY A 103 5.61 -5.31 12.41
N ARG A 104 5.37 -6.26 13.31
CA ARG A 104 6.27 -7.40 13.55
C ARG A 104 5.68 -8.77 13.21
N VAL A 105 4.35 -8.85 13.05
CA VAL A 105 3.62 -10.11 12.87
C VAL A 105 3.37 -10.33 11.38
N GLY A 106 3.69 -11.52 10.87
CA GLY A 106 3.46 -11.88 9.48
C GLY A 106 1.99 -12.11 9.13
N THR A 107 1.64 -12.01 7.84
CA THR A 107 0.25 -12.08 7.35
C THR A 107 -0.46 -13.36 7.79
N MET A 108 0.20 -14.52 7.68
CA MET A 108 -0.38 -15.83 8.02
C MET A 108 -0.83 -15.92 9.48
N ALA A 109 -0.07 -15.33 10.41
CA ALA A 109 -0.41 -15.33 11.83
C ALA A 109 -1.38 -14.21 12.19
N LEU A 110 -1.24 -13.04 11.57
CA LEU A 110 -2.00 -11.84 11.92
C LEU A 110 -3.46 -11.91 11.45
N VAL A 111 -3.68 -12.25 10.19
CA VAL A 111 -5.00 -12.17 9.55
C VAL A 111 -6.09 -12.94 10.31
N PRO A 112 -5.95 -14.25 10.61
CA PRO A 112 -7.03 -15.00 11.25
C PRO A 112 -7.34 -14.48 12.66
N GLN A 113 -6.30 -14.10 13.42
CA GLN A 113 -6.50 -13.52 14.76
C GLN A 113 -7.25 -12.18 14.71
N VAL A 114 -6.97 -11.33 13.71
CA VAL A 114 -7.72 -10.10 13.52
C VAL A 114 -9.16 -10.40 13.14
N VAL A 115 -9.39 -11.33 12.19
CA VAL A 115 -10.73 -11.76 11.77
C VAL A 115 -11.57 -12.20 12.97
N ASP A 116 -11.03 -13.09 13.81
CA ASP A 116 -11.73 -13.59 14.99
C ASP A 116 -12.01 -12.47 16.00
N ALA A 117 -11.03 -11.58 16.24
CA ALA A 117 -11.14 -10.53 17.23
C ALA A 117 -12.15 -9.42 16.87
N VAL A 118 -12.37 -9.19 15.58
CA VAL A 118 -13.24 -8.10 15.09
C VAL A 118 -14.57 -8.60 14.52
N ALA A 119 -14.78 -9.92 14.46
CA ALA A 119 -16.01 -10.51 13.96
C ALA A 119 -17.26 -9.86 14.60
N PRO A 120 -18.29 -9.52 13.80
CA PRO A 120 -18.50 -9.86 12.38
C PRO A 120 -17.92 -8.83 11.38
N THR A 121 -17.04 -7.93 11.79
CA THR A 121 -16.48 -6.88 10.92
C THR A 121 -15.65 -7.47 9.77
N PRO A 122 -15.87 -7.07 8.50
CA PRO A 122 -15.05 -7.52 7.38
C PRO A 122 -13.59 -7.08 7.48
N VAL A 123 -12.67 -7.98 7.11
CA VAL A 123 -11.22 -7.75 7.14
C VAL A 123 -10.63 -7.83 5.73
N LEU A 124 -9.78 -6.87 5.37
CA LEU A 124 -8.89 -7.00 4.20
C LEU A 124 -7.49 -7.42 4.66
N ALA A 125 -6.95 -8.47 4.04
CA ALA A 125 -5.57 -8.89 4.28
C ALA A 125 -4.58 -8.07 3.44
N ALA A 126 -3.40 -7.79 3.97
CA ALA A 126 -2.37 -7.06 3.25
C ALA A 126 -0.97 -7.56 3.63
N GLY A 127 0.00 -7.42 2.72
CA GLY A 127 1.39 -7.82 2.94
C GLY A 127 1.68 -9.25 2.49
N GLY A 128 2.73 -9.43 1.69
CA GLY A 128 3.10 -10.74 1.17
C GLY A 128 2.11 -11.33 0.14
N ILE A 129 1.26 -10.50 -0.47
CA ILE A 129 0.27 -10.94 -1.47
C ILE A 129 0.67 -10.33 -2.81
N GLY A 130 0.95 -11.19 -3.80
CA GLY A 130 1.44 -10.79 -5.12
C GLY A 130 0.68 -11.40 -6.29
N ASP A 131 -0.06 -12.49 -6.07
CA ASP A 131 -0.83 -13.21 -7.07
C ASP A 131 -2.07 -13.91 -6.45
N GLY A 132 -2.74 -14.75 -7.23
CA GLY A 132 -3.95 -15.45 -6.83
C GLY A 132 -3.75 -16.49 -5.72
N ARG A 133 -2.54 -17.03 -5.52
CA ARG A 133 -2.24 -17.91 -4.37
C ARG A 133 -2.36 -17.14 -3.06
N GLY A 134 -1.79 -15.93 -3.02
CA GLY A 134 -1.90 -15.04 -1.86
C GLY A 134 -3.33 -14.59 -1.59
N LEU A 135 -4.09 -14.29 -2.65
CA LEU A 135 -5.52 -13.96 -2.54
C LEU A 135 -6.33 -15.14 -2.00
N ALA A 136 -6.20 -16.33 -2.56
CA ALA A 136 -6.90 -17.53 -2.09
C ALA A 136 -6.56 -17.85 -0.63
N ALA A 137 -5.28 -17.77 -0.25
CA ALA A 137 -4.85 -17.96 1.14
C ALA A 137 -5.49 -16.95 2.08
N ALA A 138 -5.52 -15.66 1.72
CA ALA A 138 -6.17 -14.63 2.53
C ALA A 138 -7.67 -14.89 2.75
N LEU A 139 -8.37 -15.33 1.70
CA LEU A 139 -9.79 -15.70 1.81
C LEU A 139 -9.99 -16.92 2.72
N CYS A 140 -9.11 -17.92 2.64
CA CYS A 140 -9.12 -19.08 3.55
C CYS A 140 -8.85 -18.69 5.02
N LEU A 141 -8.09 -17.61 5.26
CA LEU A 141 -7.84 -17.06 6.60
C LEU A 141 -9.02 -16.21 7.13
N GLY A 142 -10.12 -16.10 6.38
CA GLY A 142 -11.34 -15.39 6.78
C GLY A 142 -11.38 -13.90 6.39
N ALA A 143 -10.38 -13.40 5.66
CA ALA A 143 -10.49 -12.08 5.05
C ALA A 143 -11.55 -12.10 3.92
N VAL A 144 -12.15 -10.95 3.64
CA VAL A 144 -13.13 -10.79 2.54
C VAL A 144 -12.48 -10.31 1.24
N GLY A 145 -11.19 -10.03 1.27
CA GLY A 145 -10.42 -9.49 0.15
C GLY A 145 -9.01 -9.10 0.57
N VAL A 146 -8.28 -8.50 -0.36
CA VAL A 146 -6.86 -8.16 -0.17
C VAL A 146 -6.55 -6.72 -0.57
N TRP A 147 -5.55 -6.14 0.07
CA TRP A 147 -4.86 -4.95 -0.41
C TRP A 147 -3.47 -5.35 -0.90
N VAL A 148 -3.22 -5.14 -2.19
CA VAL A 148 -1.94 -5.41 -2.84
C VAL A 148 -1.20 -4.11 -3.15
N GLY A 149 0.08 -4.05 -2.80
CA GLY A 149 0.94 -2.89 -3.02
C GLY A 149 2.01 -3.17 -4.06
N THR A 150 3.05 -3.93 -3.68
CA THR A 150 4.27 -4.14 -4.47
C THR A 150 4.02 -4.62 -5.89
N ALA A 151 3.08 -5.53 -6.13
CA ALA A 151 2.73 -5.98 -7.49
C ALA A 151 2.30 -4.83 -8.40
N PHE A 152 1.52 -3.88 -7.87
CA PHE A 152 1.04 -2.73 -8.64
C PHE A 152 2.07 -1.60 -8.73
N LEU A 153 3.11 -1.58 -7.88
CA LEU A 153 4.20 -0.60 -8.00
C LEU A 153 5.05 -0.80 -9.26
N VAL A 154 5.13 -2.03 -9.75
CA VAL A 154 5.90 -2.40 -10.97
C VAL A 154 5.02 -2.52 -12.20
N SER A 155 3.75 -2.09 -12.14
CA SER A 155 2.90 -2.11 -13.33
C SER A 155 3.36 -1.06 -14.35
N LYS A 156 3.01 -1.27 -15.62
CA LYS A 156 3.35 -0.34 -16.71
C LYS A 156 2.76 1.06 -16.48
N GLU A 157 1.58 1.12 -15.89
CA GLU A 157 0.81 2.33 -15.61
C GLU A 157 1.28 3.07 -14.35
N ALA A 158 2.02 2.41 -13.45
CA ALA A 158 2.50 3.04 -12.24
C ALA A 158 3.40 4.24 -12.60
N ALA A 159 2.97 5.45 -12.25
CA ALA A 159 3.74 6.69 -12.47
C ALA A 159 4.87 6.85 -11.45
N TRP A 160 5.78 5.87 -11.44
CA TRP A 160 6.93 5.79 -10.54
C TRP A 160 8.23 5.68 -11.32
N ASP A 161 9.34 6.12 -10.73
CA ASP A 161 10.63 6.16 -11.40
C ASP A 161 11.07 4.75 -11.82
N ASP A 162 11.42 4.58 -13.10
CA ASP A 162 11.76 3.27 -13.67
C ASP A 162 12.95 2.61 -12.97
N THR A 163 13.89 3.39 -12.40
CA THR A 163 14.98 2.82 -11.60
C THR A 163 14.45 2.17 -10.32
N LEU A 164 13.42 2.74 -9.69
CA LEU A 164 12.81 2.17 -8.48
C LEU A 164 11.94 0.96 -8.79
N LYS A 165 11.27 0.97 -9.96
CA LYS A 165 10.57 -0.24 -10.47
C LYS A 165 11.55 -1.37 -10.75
N GLN A 166 12.64 -1.08 -11.47
CA GLN A 166 13.65 -2.09 -11.82
C GLN A 166 14.29 -2.70 -10.57
N ARG A 167 14.57 -1.89 -9.54
CA ARG A 167 15.06 -2.38 -8.24
C ARG A 167 14.10 -3.35 -7.54
N ILE A 168 12.80 -3.28 -7.79
CA ILE A 168 11.85 -4.28 -7.28
C ILE A 168 11.91 -5.56 -8.11
N LEU A 169 12.01 -5.44 -9.44
CA LEU A 169 12.09 -6.59 -10.34
C LEU A 169 13.41 -7.37 -10.17
N ASP A 170 14.49 -6.69 -9.81
CA ASP A 170 15.79 -7.30 -9.58
C ASP A 170 15.92 -7.91 -8.17
N ALA A 171 14.96 -7.66 -7.28
CA ALA A 171 15.06 -8.03 -5.86
C ALA A 171 14.47 -9.41 -5.57
N SER A 172 15.18 -10.20 -4.76
CA SER A 172 14.67 -11.41 -4.11
C SER A 172 13.83 -11.10 -2.86
N GLU A 173 13.27 -12.14 -2.24
CA GLU A 173 12.53 -12.08 -0.99
C GLU A 173 13.38 -11.64 0.23
N GLU A 174 14.70 -11.77 0.13
CA GLU A 174 15.66 -11.39 1.17
C GLU A 174 16.19 -9.95 1.01
N ASP A 175 16.02 -9.34 -0.17
CA ASP A 175 16.59 -8.02 -0.49
C ASP A 175 15.82 -6.83 0.12
N THR A 176 14.85 -7.10 1.00
CA THR A 176 14.15 -6.06 1.75
C THR A 176 14.59 -5.98 3.20
N ARG A 177 14.68 -4.76 3.73
CA ARG A 177 15.08 -4.49 5.12
C ARG A 177 14.05 -3.62 5.83
N VAL A 178 13.77 -3.93 7.10
CA VAL A 178 12.98 -3.06 7.97
C VAL A 178 13.93 -2.11 8.67
N THR A 179 13.80 -0.83 8.34
CA THR A 179 14.67 0.23 8.85
C THR A 179 13.86 1.41 9.40
N ARG A 180 14.49 2.26 10.20
CA ARG A 180 13.87 3.47 10.76
C ARG A 180 14.38 4.75 10.10
N ILE A 181 15.38 4.68 9.23
CA ILE A 181 16.13 5.85 8.75
C ILE A 181 15.27 6.92 8.07
N TYR A 182 14.14 6.53 7.47
CA TYR A 182 13.33 7.44 6.68
C TYR A 182 12.31 8.25 7.48
N SER A 183 11.91 7.78 8.66
CA SER A 183 10.82 8.41 9.42
C SER A 183 10.92 8.28 10.93
N GLY A 184 11.86 7.48 11.45
CA GLY A 184 11.95 7.09 12.85
C GLY A 184 11.03 5.91 13.23
N LYS A 185 10.07 5.57 12.37
CA LYS A 185 9.18 4.41 12.50
C LYS A 185 9.67 3.22 11.67
N PRO A 186 9.43 1.97 12.08
CA PRO A 186 9.80 0.79 11.30
C PRO A 186 9.16 0.82 9.91
N MET A 187 9.98 0.68 8.88
CA MET A 187 9.56 0.76 7.49
C MET A 187 10.34 -0.23 6.63
N ARG A 188 9.63 -1.09 5.89
CA ARG A 188 10.25 -2.04 4.95
C ARG A 188 10.50 -1.41 3.60
N ASN A 189 11.72 -1.56 3.10
CA ASN A 189 12.17 -1.05 1.80
C ASN A 189 13.06 -2.09 1.13
N ILE A 190 13.22 -1.98 -0.20
CA ILE A 190 14.39 -2.59 -0.88
C ILE A 190 15.64 -2.02 -0.20
N ASN A 191 16.56 -2.91 0.16
CA ASN A 191 17.82 -2.53 0.77
C ASN A 191 18.64 -1.63 -0.17
N ASN A 192 19.48 -0.77 0.39
CA ASN A 192 20.33 0.12 -0.40
C ASN A 192 21.58 0.56 0.37
N PRO A 193 22.57 1.15 -0.31
CA PRO A 193 23.81 1.57 0.34
C PRO A 193 23.61 2.63 1.44
N LEU A 194 22.55 3.44 1.39
CA LEU A 194 22.26 4.41 2.45
C LEU A 194 21.80 3.72 3.74
N ILE A 195 20.94 2.70 3.63
CA ILE A 195 20.47 1.90 4.77
C ILE A 195 21.66 1.17 5.40
N GLU A 196 22.49 0.53 4.59
CA GLU A 196 23.69 -0.19 5.05
C GLU A 196 24.64 0.75 5.79
N ALA A 197 25.05 1.85 5.15
CA ALA A 197 25.98 2.80 5.74
C ALA A 197 25.44 3.42 7.04
N TRP A 198 24.13 3.71 7.12
CA TRP A 198 23.53 4.28 8.32
C TRP A 198 23.52 3.28 9.47
N GLU A 199 23.19 2.02 9.19
CA GLU A 199 23.12 0.97 10.21
C GLU A 199 24.51 0.54 10.69
N GLU A 200 25.49 0.44 9.78
CA GLU A 200 26.91 0.22 10.12
C GLU A 200 27.49 1.36 10.95
N GLY A 201 27.09 2.61 10.66
CA GLY A 201 27.55 3.79 11.38
C GLY A 201 27.03 3.89 12.82
N GLY A 202 25.99 3.15 13.20
CA GLY A 202 25.50 3.08 14.58
C GLY A 202 24.92 4.38 15.16
N VAL A 203 24.66 5.39 14.33
CA VAL A 203 24.21 6.74 14.73
C VAL A 203 22.77 6.79 15.28
N GLY A 204 22.03 5.68 15.20
CA GLY A 204 20.63 5.60 15.63
C GLY A 204 19.68 6.42 14.75
N THR A 205 18.44 6.62 15.20
CA THR A 205 17.44 7.43 14.49
C THR A 205 16.66 8.29 15.48
N LEU A 206 16.30 9.49 15.06
CA LEU A 206 15.38 10.35 15.80
C LEU A 206 13.95 9.77 15.80
N PRO A 207 13.08 10.17 16.75
CA PRO A 207 11.67 9.83 16.69
C PRO A 207 10.99 10.57 15.53
N PHE A 208 9.84 10.03 15.09
CA PHE A 208 8.96 10.70 14.15
C PHE A 208 8.42 12.01 14.75
N PRO A 209 8.33 13.12 13.98
CA PRO A 209 8.67 13.26 12.56
C PRO A 209 10.12 13.70 12.29
N PHE A 210 10.91 13.99 13.33
CA PHE A 210 12.23 14.63 13.20
C PHE A 210 13.22 13.86 12.32
N GLN A 211 13.17 12.52 12.35
CA GLN A 211 14.04 11.72 11.47
C GLN A 211 13.77 11.97 9.98
N GLY A 212 12.50 12.22 9.62
CA GLY A 212 12.12 12.56 8.24
C GLY A 212 12.72 13.90 7.80
N ALA A 213 12.84 14.87 8.71
CA ALA A 213 13.48 16.15 8.40
C ALA A 213 14.99 16.00 8.15
N VAL A 214 15.68 15.20 8.96
CA VAL A 214 17.13 14.94 8.79
C VAL A 214 17.42 14.20 7.50
N ILE A 215 16.64 13.14 7.20
CA ILE A 215 16.91 12.32 6.02
C ILE A 215 16.58 13.07 4.72
N GLN A 216 15.70 14.08 4.77
CA GLN A 216 15.32 14.84 3.58
C GLN A 216 16.51 15.54 2.93
N GLU A 217 17.41 16.15 3.70
CA GLU A 217 18.61 16.79 3.14
C GLU A 217 19.51 15.77 2.43
N VAL A 218 19.71 14.60 3.03
CA VAL A 218 20.51 13.51 2.45
C VAL A 218 19.88 13.01 1.15
N THR A 219 18.58 12.74 1.15
CA THR A 219 17.87 12.25 -0.04
C THR A 219 17.82 13.30 -1.16
N PHE A 220 17.68 14.58 -0.80
CA PHE A 220 17.72 15.68 -1.76
C PHE A 220 19.10 15.83 -2.40
N ALA A 221 20.18 15.76 -1.60
CA ALA A 221 21.55 15.78 -2.10
C ALA A 221 21.84 14.57 -3.01
N ALA A 222 21.39 13.37 -2.63
CA ALA A 222 21.51 12.17 -3.45
C ALA A 222 20.78 12.33 -4.79
N GLN A 223 19.56 12.89 -4.77
CA GLN A 223 18.80 13.16 -5.99
C GLN A 223 19.52 14.14 -6.92
N GLN A 224 20.06 15.25 -6.37
CA GLN A 224 20.84 16.23 -7.13
C GLN A 224 22.12 15.64 -7.72
N ALA A 225 22.72 14.66 -7.04
CA ALA A 225 23.89 13.92 -7.51
C ALA A 225 23.55 12.75 -8.47
N GLY A 226 22.27 12.54 -8.81
CA GLY A 226 21.84 11.42 -9.65
C GLY A 226 21.94 10.03 -8.97
N ARG A 227 22.17 9.98 -7.66
CA ARG A 227 22.31 8.75 -6.86
C ARG A 227 20.95 8.15 -6.48
N LYS A 228 20.18 7.75 -7.49
CA LYS A 228 18.85 7.13 -7.32
C LYS A 228 18.88 5.82 -6.52
N ASP A 229 20.02 5.13 -6.51
CA ASP A 229 20.27 3.94 -5.72
C ASP A 229 20.13 4.18 -4.21
N LEU A 230 20.37 5.41 -3.73
CA LEU A 230 20.20 5.80 -2.31
C LEU A 230 18.76 6.14 -1.94
N GLY A 231 17.86 6.20 -2.94
CA GLY A 231 16.48 6.58 -2.76
C GLY A 231 15.68 5.58 -1.92
N MET A 232 14.71 6.12 -1.17
CA MET A 232 13.68 5.34 -0.48
C MET A 232 12.87 4.54 -1.51
N ASN A 233 12.79 3.21 -1.32
CA ASN A 233 12.13 2.30 -2.26
C ASN A 233 11.23 1.33 -1.47
N PRO A 234 10.05 1.77 -1.00
CA PRO A 234 9.18 0.94 -0.18
C PRO A 234 8.61 -0.22 -1.01
N ALA A 235 8.95 -1.44 -0.64
CA ALA A 235 8.48 -2.67 -1.28
C ALA A 235 8.44 -3.80 -0.24
N GLY A 236 7.53 -4.76 -0.42
CA GLY A 236 7.39 -5.91 0.46
C GLY A 236 8.28 -7.07 0.02
N GLN A 237 8.37 -8.11 0.84
CA GLN A 237 9.15 -9.32 0.52
C GLN A 237 8.62 -10.07 -0.72
N ILE A 238 7.40 -9.74 -1.15
CA ILE A 238 6.79 -10.31 -2.34
C ILE A 238 7.46 -9.85 -3.65
N SER A 239 8.42 -8.91 -3.59
CA SER A 239 9.20 -8.45 -4.75
C SER A 239 9.81 -9.59 -5.57
N GLY A 240 10.35 -10.62 -4.91
CA GLY A 240 11.00 -11.77 -5.56
C GLY A 240 10.09 -12.63 -6.44
N MET A 241 8.80 -12.32 -6.51
CA MET A 241 7.85 -12.98 -7.43
C MET A 241 7.69 -12.27 -8.77
N PHE A 242 8.26 -11.08 -8.95
CA PHE A 242 8.07 -10.27 -10.16
C PHE A 242 9.38 -10.13 -10.94
N ASP A 243 9.36 -10.50 -12.21
CA ASP A 243 10.52 -10.44 -13.13
C ASP A 243 10.30 -9.47 -14.30
N GLU A 244 9.06 -9.02 -14.54
CA GLU A 244 8.73 -8.06 -15.58
C GLU A 244 7.66 -7.04 -15.17
N GLN A 245 7.62 -5.90 -15.89
CA GLN A 245 6.52 -4.96 -15.79
C GLN A 245 5.33 -5.43 -16.62
N ARG A 246 4.17 -5.52 -15.98
CA ARG A 246 2.92 -6.00 -16.58
C ARG A 246 1.82 -4.95 -16.50
N PRO A 247 0.86 -4.92 -17.43
CA PRO A 247 -0.32 -4.06 -17.28
C PRO A 247 -1.08 -4.38 -15.99
N ALA A 248 -1.51 -3.36 -15.25
CA ALA A 248 -2.26 -3.53 -14.00
C ALA A 248 -3.55 -4.37 -14.21
N LYS A 249 -4.16 -4.25 -15.39
CA LYS A 249 -5.35 -5.05 -15.77
C LYS A 249 -5.04 -6.55 -15.76
N GLU A 250 -3.91 -6.95 -16.32
CA GLU A 250 -3.49 -8.34 -16.39
C GLU A 250 -3.12 -8.88 -15.01
N ILE A 251 -2.37 -8.10 -14.21
CA ILE A 251 -2.04 -8.44 -12.82
C ILE A 251 -3.30 -8.73 -12.02
N LEU A 252 -4.31 -7.86 -12.13
CA LEU A 252 -5.58 -8.03 -11.43
C LEU A 252 -6.37 -9.24 -11.93
N ALA A 253 -6.56 -9.35 -13.26
CA ALA A 253 -7.34 -10.42 -13.86
C ALA A 253 -6.77 -11.80 -13.51
N GLU A 254 -5.47 -12.00 -13.69
CA GLU A 254 -4.82 -13.27 -13.38
C GLU A 254 -4.83 -13.60 -11.89
N MET A 255 -4.69 -12.60 -11.03
CA MET A 255 -4.81 -12.81 -9.59
C MET A 255 -6.19 -13.34 -9.21
N VAL A 256 -7.26 -12.78 -9.79
CA VAL A 256 -8.63 -13.21 -9.54
C VAL A 256 -8.91 -14.59 -10.15
N ASP A 257 -8.50 -14.81 -11.41
CA ASP A 257 -8.72 -16.07 -12.12
C ASP A 257 -7.98 -17.22 -11.43
N GLN A 258 -6.69 -17.02 -11.11
CA GLN A 258 -5.88 -18.01 -10.40
C GLN A 258 -6.44 -18.30 -9.01
N ALA A 259 -6.88 -17.28 -8.25
CA ALA A 259 -7.51 -17.50 -6.96
C ALA A 259 -8.80 -18.33 -7.09
N THR A 260 -9.62 -18.02 -8.09
CA THR A 260 -10.87 -18.75 -8.38
C THR A 260 -10.58 -20.21 -8.69
N GLU A 261 -9.60 -20.50 -9.56
CA GLU A 261 -9.19 -21.87 -9.88
C GLU A 261 -8.67 -22.62 -8.64
N ILE A 262 -7.86 -21.98 -7.80
CA ILE A 262 -7.33 -22.59 -6.58
C ILE A 262 -8.46 -22.95 -5.64
N ILE A 263 -9.36 -22.01 -5.37
CA ILE A 263 -10.49 -22.21 -4.44
C ILE A 263 -11.40 -23.33 -4.93
N GLN A 264 -11.67 -23.43 -6.24
CA GLN A 264 -12.46 -24.50 -6.83
C GLN A 264 -11.79 -25.89 -6.73
N ARG A 265 -10.45 -25.93 -6.67
CA ARG A 265 -9.68 -27.17 -6.52
C ARG A 265 -9.43 -27.57 -5.07
N LEU A 266 -9.74 -26.71 -4.10
CA LEU A 266 -9.60 -27.06 -2.69
C LEU A 266 -10.50 -28.27 -2.36
N PRO A 267 -9.97 -29.26 -1.61
CA PRO A 267 -10.77 -30.42 -1.26
C PRO A 267 -11.91 -30.00 -0.32
N ALA A 268 -13.11 -30.53 -0.55
CA ALA A 268 -14.28 -30.27 0.29
C ALA A 268 -14.10 -30.80 1.74
N GLY A 269 -13.11 -31.67 1.97
CA GLY A 269 -12.67 -32.10 3.29
C GLY A 269 -11.21 -32.52 3.26
N VAL A 270 -10.48 -32.20 4.33
CA VAL A 270 -9.11 -32.68 4.53
C VAL A 270 -9.18 -33.94 5.39
N PRO A 271 -8.79 -35.13 4.88
CA PRO A 271 -8.81 -36.34 5.69
C PRO A 271 -7.85 -36.17 6.87
N ALA A 272 -8.32 -36.50 8.07
CA ALA A 272 -7.50 -36.49 9.26
C ALA A 272 -6.39 -37.54 9.10
N VAL A 273 -5.14 -37.10 9.06
CA VAL A 273 -3.99 -38.00 9.16
C VAL A 273 -3.75 -38.22 10.64
N THR A 274 -4.31 -39.29 11.19
CA THR A 274 -4.01 -39.73 12.56
C THR A 274 -2.65 -40.43 12.55
N SER A 275 -1.65 -39.82 13.18
CA SER A 275 -0.39 -40.48 13.55
C SER A 275 -0.59 -41.44 14.71
#